data_AF-A0A2R7JUD9-F1
#
_entry.id   AF-A0A2R7JUD9-F1
#
_cell.length_a   1.000
_cell.length_b   1.000
_cell.length_c   1.000
_cell.angle_alpha   90.00
_cell.angle_beta   90.00
_cell.angle_gamma   90.00
#
_symmetry.space_group_name_H-M   'P 1'
#
loop_
_entity.id
_entity.type
_entity.pdbx_description
1 polymer ?
#
loop_
_entity_poly.entity_id
_entity_poly.type
_entity_poly.pdbx_seq_one_letter_code
_entity_poly.pdbx_strand_id
1 'polypeptide(L)'
;MSVAIIAIVAGTLQAFSPPTPPLRVDLAEMEKQFDENPATGLARYGSRPLEVRATVSSIDETSVKLETIYLLTVTADFSAPPVGVVPGPIVLECSGVESVAIGGGYKPRLTGCSAQQQASTSEVVRAKKHPT
;
A
#
# COMPACT_ATOMS: atom_id res chain seq x y z
N MET A 1 -60.84 13.94 19.07
CA MET A 1 -59.49 13.73 19.66
C MET A 1 -58.53 13.54 18.51
N SER A 2 -57.76 14.57 18.15
CA SER A 2 -56.84 14.54 17.00
C SER A 2 -55.41 14.46 17.54
N VAL A 3 -54.71 13.38 17.24
CA VAL A 3 -53.30 13.18 17.61
C VAL A 3 -52.44 13.59 16.42
N ALA A 4 -51.65 14.65 16.58
CA ALA A 4 -50.64 15.06 15.61
C ALA A 4 -49.33 14.34 15.92
N ILE A 5 -48.85 13.52 14.99
CA ILE A 5 -47.55 12.86 15.05
C ILE A 5 -46.52 13.81 14.41
N ILE A 6 -45.68 14.42 15.24
CA ILE A 6 -44.54 15.23 14.78
C ILE A 6 -43.37 14.25 14.52
N ALA A 7 -43.09 13.99 13.25
CA ALA A 7 -41.90 13.24 12.83
C ALA A 7 -40.67 14.16 12.91
N ILE A 8 -39.80 13.93 13.89
CA ILE A 8 -38.49 14.57 13.98
C ILE A 8 -37.56 13.84 13.01
N VAL A 9 -37.34 14.41 11.83
CA VAL A 9 -36.29 13.94 10.91
C VAL A 9 -34.95 14.42 11.46
N ALA A 10 -34.29 13.57 12.24
CA ALA A 10 -32.91 13.75 12.66
C ALA A 10 -32.00 13.54 11.44
N GLY A 11 -31.70 14.62 10.72
CA GLY A 11 -30.69 14.63 9.67
C GLY A 11 -29.31 14.41 10.29
N THR A 12 -28.74 13.23 10.07
CA THR A 12 -27.34 12.95 10.39
C THR A 12 -26.45 13.77 9.46
N LEU A 13 -25.84 14.84 9.97
CA LEU A 13 -24.70 15.50 9.34
C LEU A 13 -23.54 14.50 9.31
N GLN A 14 -23.34 13.82 8.18
CA GLN A 14 -22.11 13.08 7.92
C GLN A 14 -20.98 14.10 7.78
N ALA A 15 -20.17 14.24 8.83
CA ALA A 15 -18.93 14.97 8.77
C ALA A 15 -17.98 14.25 7.81
N PHE A 16 -17.86 14.76 6.58
CA PHE A 16 -16.82 14.36 5.65
C PHE A 16 -15.47 14.74 6.25
N SER A 17 -14.81 13.78 6.89
CA SER A 17 -13.42 13.94 7.30
C SER A 17 -12.58 14.00 6.01
N PRO A 18 -11.68 14.99 5.86
CA PRO A 18 -10.79 15.03 4.71
C PRO A 18 -9.95 13.74 4.66
N PRO A 19 -9.66 13.19 3.47
CA PRO A 19 -8.86 11.97 3.36
C PRO A 19 -7.48 12.18 4.00
N THR A 20 -7.12 11.32 4.95
CA THR A 20 -5.80 11.33 5.58
C THR A 20 -4.75 11.05 4.50
N PRO A 21 -3.73 11.92 4.32
CA PRO A 21 -2.69 11.69 3.32
C PRO A 21 -1.90 10.41 3.65
N PRO A 22 -1.46 9.66 2.62
CA PRO A 22 -0.66 8.47 2.82
C PRO A 22 0.68 8.81 3.48
N LEU A 23 1.11 7.95 4.41
CA LEU A 23 2.42 8.06 5.03
C LEU A 23 3.46 7.48 4.06
N ARG A 24 4.43 8.28 3.66
CA ARG A 24 5.59 7.78 2.89
C ARG A 24 6.48 6.95 3.79
N VAL A 25 6.74 5.70 3.39
CA VAL A 25 7.53 4.77 4.18
C VAL A 25 8.69 4.21 3.38
N ASP A 26 9.85 4.14 4.05
CA ASP A 26 11.00 3.37 3.62
C ASP A 26 10.87 1.94 4.15
N LEU A 27 10.93 0.95 3.26
CA LEU A 27 10.77 -0.47 3.60
C LEU A 27 11.79 -0.95 4.62
N ALA A 28 13.05 -0.48 4.53
CA ALA A 28 14.10 -0.90 5.44
C ALA A 28 13.83 -0.38 6.85
N GLU A 29 13.39 0.87 6.99
CA GLU A 29 13.02 1.43 8.30
C GLU A 29 11.77 0.75 8.85
N MET A 30 10.77 0.46 8.01
CA MET A 30 9.58 -0.30 8.45
C MET A 30 10.00 -1.67 8.99
N GLU A 31 10.78 -2.42 8.23
CA GLU A 31 11.26 -3.74 8.64
C GLU A 31 12.05 -3.69 9.94
N LYS A 32 12.98 -2.74 10.07
CA LYS A 32 13.74 -2.55 11.29
C LYS A 32 12.84 -2.39 12.51
N GLN A 33 11.74 -1.64 12.39
CA GLN A 33 10.79 -1.47 13.49
C GLN A 33 10.03 -2.76 13.83
N PHE A 34 9.67 -3.56 12.83
CA PHE A 34 9.03 -4.87 13.07
C PHE A 34 10.00 -5.89 13.67
N ASP A 35 11.28 -5.83 13.29
CA ASP A 35 12.35 -6.67 13.84
C ASP A 35 12.65 -6.28 15.31
N GLU A 36 12.67 -4.99 15.64
CA GLU A 36 12.91 -4.50 17.01
C GLU A 36 11.69 -4.70 17.93
N ASN A 37 10.50 -4.28 17.48
CA ASN A 37 9.26 -4.42 18.24
C ASN A 37 8.03 -4.40 17.31
N PRO A 38 7.42 -5.56 17.01
CA PRO A 38 6.30 -5.64 16.09
C PRO A 38 5.05 -4.87 16.57
N ALA A 39 4.87 -4.71 17.88
CA ALA A 39 3.74 -3.93 18.41
C ALA A 39 3.89 -2.44 18.09
N THR A 40 5.11 -1.90 18.16
CA THR A 40 5.41 -0.51 17.77
C THR A 40 5.22 -0.31 16.27
N GLY A 41 5.71 -1.27 15.46
CA GLY A 41 5.50 -1.26 14.01
C GLY A 41 4.02 -1.24 13.64
N LEU A 42 3.22 -2.14 14.21
CA LEU A 42 1.77 -2.19 14.00
C LEU A 42 1.07 -0.92 14.47
N ALA A 43 1.42 -0.38 15.64
CA ALA A 43 0.83 0.87 16.12
C ALA A 43 1.11 2.05 15.18
N ARG A 44 2.27 2.04 14.51
CA ARG A 44 2.67 3.12 13.60
C ARG A 44 2.09 2.98 12.20
N TYR A 45 2.00 1.77 11.66
CA TYR A 45 1.71 1.53 10.24
C TYR A 45 0.42 0.74 9.98
N GLY A 46 -0.11 0.03 10.98
CA GLY A 46 -1.09 -1.04 10.76
C GLY A 46 -2.44 -0.63 10.17
N SER A 47 -2.91 0.59 10.47
CA SER A 47 -4.23 1.07 10.03
C SER A 47 -4.17 2.41 9.31
N ARG A 48 -3.05 2.69 8.64
CA ARG A 48 -2.82 3.97 7.96
C ARG A 48 -2.55 3.72 6.48
N PRO A 49 -3.05 4.58 5.58
CA PRO A 49 -2.65 4.52 4.19
C PRO A 49 -1.14 4.81 4.07
N LEU A 50 -0.43 4.03 3.26
CA LEU A 50 1.02 4.08 3.09
C LEU A 50 1.37 4.25 1.61
N GLU A 51 2.39 5.08 1.33
CA GLU A 51 3.07 5.14 0.04
C GLU A 51 4.46 4.50 0.22
N VAL A 52 4.68 3.35 -0.39
CA VAL A 52 5.93 2.58 -0.25
C VAL A 52 6.69 2.58 -1.56
N ARG A 53 7.97 2.97 -1.51
CA ARG A 53 8.89 2.89 -2.64
C ARG A 53 9.75 1.65 -2.48
N ALA A 54 9.71 0.77 -3.47
CA ALA A 54 10.29 -0.56 -3.37
C ALA A 54 10.85 -1.03 -4.72
N THR A 55 11.62 -2.11 -4.69
CA THR A 55 11.93 -2.89 -5.89
C THR A 55 11.19 -4.22 -5.80
N VAL A 56 10.41 -4.57 -6.82
CA VAL A 56 9.76 -5.89 -6.92
C VAL A 56 10.80 -6.93 -7.34
N SER A 57 10.94 -8.01 -6.58
CA SER A 57 11.79 -9.15 -6.94
C SER A 57 11.02 -10.25 -7.66
N SER A 58 9.81 -10.57 -7.18
CA SER A 58 8.95 -11.58 -7.78
C SER A 58 7.47 -11.21 -7.65
N ILE A 59 6.66 -11.79 -8.52
CA ILE A 59 5.21 -11.56 -8.58
C ILE A 59 4.52 -12.92 -8.49
N ASP A 60 3.52 -12.98 -7.63
CA ASP A 60 2.57 -14.08 -7.48
C ASP A 60 1.17 -13.59 -7.90
N GLU A 61 0.16 -14.46 -7.87
CA GLU A 61 -1.18 -14.16 -8.43
C GLU A 61 -1.87 -12.94 -7.79
N THR A 62 -1.69 -12.75 -6.48
CA THR A 62 -2.33 -11.66 -5.71
C THR A 62 -1.34 -10.87 -4.85
N SER A 63 -0.05 -11.14 -4.98
CA SER A 63 0.98 -10.54 -4.14
C SER A 63 2.27 -10.33 -4.90
N VAL A 64 3.09 -9.39 -4.42
CA VAL A 64 4.46 -9.21 -4.90
C VAL A 64 5.43 -9.32 -3.74
N LYS A 65 6.63 -9.81 -4.03
CA LYS A 65 7.75 -9.81 -3.10
C LYS A 65 8.63 -8.60 -3.39
N LEU A 66 8.96 -7.89 -2.34
CA LEU A 66 9.76 -6.67 -2.39
C LEU A 66 11.16 -6.98 -1.91
N GLU A 67 12.14 -6.48 -2.66
CA GLU A 67 13.52 -6.44 -2.22
C GLU A 67 13.67 -5.48 -1.05
N THR A 68 14.55 -5.88 -0.16
CA THR A 68 14.93 -5.14 1.02
C THR A 68 16.42 -5.37 1.25
N ILE A 69 17.03 -4.51 2.05
CA ILE A 69 18.43 -4.67 2.46
C ILE A 69 18.62 -5.87 3.42
N TYR A 70 17.52 -6.49 3.88
CA TYR A 70 17.53 -7.64 4.78
C TYR A 70 17.36 -8.98 4.05
N LEU A 71 17.71 -10.08 4.73
CA LEU A 71 17.71 -11.45 4.15
C LEU A 71 16.32 -11.99 3.80
N LEU A 72 15.26 -11.44 4.39
CA LEU A 72 13.89 -11.92 4.19
C LEU A 72 13.09 -10.86 3.43
N THR A 73 12.36 -11.31 2.41
CA THR A 73 11.52 -10.41 1.58
C THR A 73 10.26 -9.95 2.30
N VAL A 74 9.81 -8.74 1.97
CA VAL A 74 8.49 -8.22 2.38
C VAL A 74 7.47 -8.56 1.31
N THR A 75 6.30 -9.01 1.73
CA THR A 75 5.17 -9.29 0.83
C THR A 75 4.20 -8.13 0.83
N ALA A 76 3.73 -7.75 -0.36
CA ALA A 76 2.62 -6.83 -0.54
C ALA A 76 1.46 -7.53 -1.24
N ASP A 77 0.32 -7.62 -0.55
CA ASP A 77 -0.91 -8.18 -1.09
C ASP A 77 -1.75 -7.10 -1.74
N PHE A 78 -2.25 -7.41 -2.93
CA PHE A 78 -3.07 -6.50 -3.69
C PHE A 78 -4.55 -6.80 -3.48
N SER A 79 -5.38 -5.76 -3.51
CA SER A 79 -6.84 -5.91 -3.49
C SER A 79 -7.40 -6.47 -4.80
N ALA A 80 -6.60 -6.44 -5.87
CA ALA A 80 -6.89 -6.98 -7.19
C ALA A 80 -5.59 -7.55 -7.79
N PRO A 81 -5.63 -8.48 -8.77
CA PRO A 81 -4.41 -9.00 -9.37
C PRO A 81 -3.48 -7.86 -9.85
N PRO A 82 -2.16 -7.93 -9.59
CA PRO A 82 -1.20 -6.88 -9.93
C PRO A 82 -0.90 -6.85 -11.44
N VAL A 83 -1.91 -6.55 -12.26
CA VAL A 83 -1.82 -6.54 -13.73
C VAL A 83 -0.81 -5.50 -14.19
N GLY A 84 0.14 -5.92 -15.01
CA GLY A 84 1.17 -5.05 -15.60
C GLY A 84 2.40 -4.84 -14.74
N VAL A 85 2.36 -5.21 -13.45
CA VAL A 85 3.53 -5.16 -12.57
C VAL A 85 4.60 -6.09 -13.12
N VAL A 86 5.85 -5.62 -13.17
CA VAL A 86 7.05 -6.39 -13.50
C VAL A 86 8.12 -6.15 -12.45
N PRO A 87 9.10 -7.08 -12.28
CA PRO A 87 10.22 -6.86 -11.40
C PRO A 87 10.96 -5.55 -11.70
N GLY A 88 11.33 -4.83 -10.63
CA GLY A 88 11.94 -3.49 -10.73
C GLY A 88 11.29 -2.44 -9.81
N PRO A 89 11.71 -1.17 -9.94
CA PRO A 89 11.25 -0.09 -9.08
C PRO A 89 9.76 0.18 -9.20
N ILE A 90 9.08 0.33 -8.07
CA ILE A 90 7.63 0.56 -8.00
C ILE A 90 7.27 1.52 -6.86
N VAL A 91 6.12 2.19 -7.02
CA VAL A 91 5.43 2.87 -5.93
C VAL A 91 4.15 2.10 -5.63
N LEU A 92 3.98 1.71 -4.37
CA LEU A 92 2.80 1.02 -3.88
C LEU A 92 2.01 1.95 -2.97
N GLU A 93 0.71 2.00 -3.15
CA GLU A 93 -0.22 2.61 -2.20
C GLU A 93 -0.96 1.49 -1.48
N CYS A 94 -0.74 1.36 -0.17
CA CYS A 94 -1.28 0.28 0.64
C CYS A 94 -2.19 0.83 1.74
N SER A 95 -3.22 0.05 2.10
CA SER A 95 -4.20 0.43 3.12
C SER A 95 -3.70 0.24 4.56
N GLY A 96 -2.69 -0.61 4.75
CA GLY A 96 -2.13 -0.92 6.06
C GLY A 96 -1.01 -1.95 6.01
N VAL A 97 -0.64 -2.42 7.20
CA VAL A 97 0.40 -3.43 7.43
C VAL A 97 -0.08 -4.43 8.47
N GLU A 98 0.19 -5.70 8.22
CA GLU A 98 0.07 -6.77 9.21
C GLU A 98 1.45 -7.26 9.67
N SER A 99 1.50 -7.87 10.85
CA SER A 99 2.71 -8.54 11.35
C SER A 99 2.61 -10.03 11.07
N VAL A 100 3.60 -10.59 10.38
CA VAL A 100 3.63 -12.01 10.04
C VAL A 100 4.91 -12.65 10.58
N ALA A 101 4.76 -13.80 11.24
CA ALA A 101 5.90 -14.56 11.72
C ALA A 101 6.57 -15.33 10.58
N ILE A 102 7.86 -15.08 10.33
CA ILE A 102 8.66 -15.71 9.27
C ILE A 102 10.03 -16.06 9.84
N GLY A 103 10.44 -17.33 9.76
CA GLY A 103 11.81 -17.75 10.09
C GLY A 103 12.26 -17.45 11.53
N GLY A 104 11.32 -17.32 12.48
CA GLY A 104 11.60 -16.99 13.88
C GLY A 104 11.61 -15.49 14.21
N GLY A 105 11.33 -14.61 13.24
CA GLY A 105 11.11 -13.17 13.44
C GLY A 105 9.73 -12.71 12.95
N TYR A 106 9.44 -11.42 13.11
CA TYR A 106 8.22 -10.79 12.59
C TYR A 106 8.56 -9.87 11.43
N LYS A 107 7.86 -10.01 10.32
CA LYS A 107 8.01 -9.14 9.15
C LYS A 107 6.72 -8.39 8.84
N PRO A 108 6.83 -7.16 8.32
CA PRO A 108 5.66 -6.45 7.85
C PRO A 108 5.14 -7.14 6.58
N ARG A 109 3.82 -7.26 6.48
CA ARG A 109 3.11 -7.64 5.27
C ARG A 109 2.21 -6.48 4.89
N LEU A 110 2.42 -5.91 3.70
CA LEU A 110 1.63 -4.78 3.22
C LEU A 110 0.29 -5.29 2.69
N THR A 111 -0.82 -4.64 3.06
CA THR A 111 -2.17 -5.12 2.74
C THR A 111 -2.98 -4.11 1.95
N GLY A 112 -3.82 -4.63 1.05
CA GLY A 112 -4.71 -3.80 0.22
C GLY A 112 -3.94 -2.84 -0.66
N CYS A 113 -2.84 -3.32 -1.24
CA CYS A 113 -1.97 -2.52 -2.08
C CYS A 113 -2.54 -2.35 -3.49
N SER A 114 -2.24 -1.19 -4.08
CA SER A 114 -2.33 -0.94 -5.51
C SER A 114 -0.98 -0.43 -6.00
N ALA A 115 -0.62 -0.76 -7.24
CA ALA A 115 0.65 -0.36 -7.81
C ALA A 115 0.45 0.75 -8.84
N GLN A 116 1.30 1.77 -8.73
CA GLN A 116 1.62 2.64 -9.85
C GLN A 116 3.07 2.36 -10.22
N GLN A 117 3.24 1.60 -11.31
CA GLN A 117 4.56 1.38 -11.85
C GLN A 117 5.10 2.72 -12.34
N GLN A 118 6.30 3.08 -11.88
CA GLN A 118 6.98 4.24 -12.43
C GLN A 118 7.23 3.92 -13.89
N ALA A 119 6.46 4.55 -14.79
CA ALA A 119 6.72 4.45 -16.21
C ALA A 119 8.18 4.86 -16.41
N SER A 120 9.04 3.87 -16.70
CA SER A 120 10.39 4.16 -17.13
C SER A 120 10.24 5.03 -18.36
N THR A 121 10.62 6.30 -18.27
CA THR A 121 10.65 7.25 -19.39
C THR A 121 11.77 6.85 -20.35
N SER A 122 11.67 5.64 -20.90
CA SER A 122 12.50 5.13 -21.99
C SER A 122 11.70 4.99 -23.29
N GLU A 123 10.38 5.22 -23.26
CA GLU A 123 9.51 5.15 -24.45
C GLU A 123 9.00 6.54 -24.91
N VAL A 124 9.87 7.55 -24.97
CA VAL A 124 9.63 8.81 -25.72
C VAL A 124 10.79 9.10 -26.70
N VAL A 125 11.51 8.05 -27.15
CA VAL A 125 12.50 8.18 -28.24
C VAL A 125 12.27 7.10 -29.30
N ARG A 126 11.02 6.88 -29.70
CA ARG A 126 10.75 6.10 -30.94
C ARG A 126 9.61 6.62 -31.81
N ALA A 127 9.15 7.84 -31.55
CA ALA A 127 8.09 8.51 -32.33
C ALA A 127 8.51 9.91 -32.83
N LYS A 128 9.72 10.03 -33.38
CA LYS A 128 9.98 10.96 -34.49
C LYS A 128 10.34 10.08 -35.69
N LYS A 129 9.34 9.39 -36.26
CA LYS A 129 8.64 9.83 -37.47
C LYS A 129 9.61 10.51 -38.44
N HIS A 130 10.11 9.70 -39.36
CA HIS A 130 10.52 10.10 -40.69
C HIS A 130 9.34 10.83 -41.37
N PRO A 131 9.56 12.02 -41.95
CA PRO A 131 8.75 12.48 -43.06
C PRO A 131 9.65 12.82 -44.24
N THR A 132 9.46 12.03 -45.31
CA THR A 132 9.75 12.32 -46.74
C THR A 132 11.19 12.57 -47.16
#